data_AF-A0A4Q5TCZ9-F1
#
_entry.id   AF-A0A4Q5TCZ9-F1
#
_cell.length_a   1.000
_cell.length_b   1.000
_cell.length_c   1.000
_cell.angle_alpha   90.00
_cell.angle_beta   90.00
_cell.angle_gamma   90.00
#
_symmetry.space_group_name_H-M   'P 1'
#
loop_
_entity.id
_entity.type
_entity.pdbx_description
1 polymer ?
#
loop_
_entity_poly.entity_id
_entity_poly.type
_entity_poly.pdbx_seq_one_letter_code
_entity_poly.pdbx_strand_id
1 'polypeptide(L)'
;PERIDPGNRLHTFETTPKLVSGTDAEALAVVSAFYARLVDRTVPVSSPAAAEFTKVFENVFSQVNIALVNEMAMVAHALHLDIWEVIAAADTKPHGFLKHLPGPGVGGDCLPVDPAYLSWLVRTELGTHLRLSELAQEINDGMPPYVVERAASMLSGGLLGARVLVVGLTYKAGAADLRESPAVDVVSRLLAAGSIVTISDPHVRDWAMTPQFTVREAELAAHEFDLLLILTDHAEFDYDHLATAARLVLDCRHSMTPSATVASL
;
A
#
# COMPACT_ATOMS: atom_id res chain seq x y z
N PRO A 1 -6.67 7.23 -20.60
CA PRO A 1 -5.90 7.16 -19.33
C PRO A 1 -5.19 5.80 -19.19
N GLU A 2 -4.13 5.73 -18.37
CA GLU A 2 -3.48 4.46 -18.01
C GLU A 2 -4.18 3.81 -16.80
N ARG A 3 -4.35 2.50 -16.82
CA ARG A 3 -5.12 1.71 -15.84
C ARG A 3 -4.40 0.43 -15.38
N ILE A 4 -3.16 0.23 -15.82
CA ILE A 4 -2.36 -0.95 -15.46
C ILE A 4 -1.98 -0.92 -13.99
N ASP A 5 -2.04 -2.10 -13.38
CA ASP A 5 -1.50 -2.40 -12.07
C ASP A 5 -0.08 -2.98 -12.22
N PRO A 6 1.00 -2.28 -11.81
CA PRO A 6 2.38 -2.72 -12.04
C PRO A 6 2.65 -4.12 -11.46
N GLY A 7 3.24 -5.02 -12.25
CA GLY A 7 3.56 -6.38 -11.80
C GLY A 7 2.40 -7.38 -11.82
N ASN A 8 1.19 -6.94 -12.22
CA ASN A 8 0.04 -7.83 -12.37
C ASN A 8 0.21 -8.74 -13.59
N ARG A 9 0.27 -10.06 -13.36
CA ARG A 9 0.46 -11.07 -14.42
C ARG A 9 -0.84 -11.49 -15.10
N LEU A 10 -1.99 -11.22 -14.47
CA LEU A 10 -3.31 -11.58 -14.99
C LEU A 10 -3.89 -10.45 -15.85
N HIS A 11 -3.64 -9.21 -15.47
CA HIS A 11 -4.09 -8.00 -16.16
C HIS A 11 -2.88 -7.22 -16.69
N THR A 12 -2.44 -7.61 -17.88
CA THR A 12 -1.35 -6.99 -18.64
C THR A 12 -1.83 -5.75 -19.39
N PHE A 13 -0.91 -5.06 -20.07
CA PHE A 13 -1.26 -3.95 -20.97
C PHE A 13 -2.27 -4.37 -22.04
N GLU A 14 -2.08 -5.55 -22.64
CA GLU A 14 -2.91 -6.08 -23.72
C GLU A 14 -4.30 -6.50 -23.23
N THR A 15 -4.38 -7.14 -22.07
CA THR A 15 -5.61 -7.75 -21.55
C THR A 15 -6.48 -6.77 -20.75
N THR A 16 -5.90 -5.68 -20.23
CA THR A 16 -6.64 -4.65 -19.50
C THR A 16 -7.47 -3.79 -20.45
N PRO A 17 -8.81 -3.67 -20.27
CA PRO A 17 -9.64 -2.87 -21.17
C PRO A 17 -9.19 -1.40 -21.25
N LYS A 18 -8.90 -0.93 -22.46
CA LYS A 18 -8.44 0.45 -22.68
C LYS A 18 -9.63 1.39 -22.88
N LEU A 19 -9.80 2.35 -21.95
CA LEU A 19 -10.70 3.48 -22.16
C LEU A 19 -10.19 4.34 -23.33
N VAL A 20 -11.06 4.59 -24.30
CA VAL A 20 -10.77 5.45 -25.47
C VAL A 20 -11.83 6.54 -25.59
N SER A 21 -11.40 7.72 -26.01
CA SER A 21 -12.26 8.90 -26.18
C SER A 21 -11.71 9.77 -27.31
N GLY A 22 -12.59 10.50 -28.00
CA GLY A 22 -12.23 11.52 -28.98
C GLY A 22 -12.98 12.82 -28.71
N THR A 23 -12.46 13.93 -29.21
CA THR A 23 -13.16 15.23 -29.17
C THR A 23 -14.41 15.26 -30.06
N ASP A 24 -14.45 14.37 -31.05
CA ASP A 24 -15.56 14.10 -31.95
C ASP A 24 -15.56 12.62 -32.38
N ALA A 25 -16.52 12.24 -33.23
CA ALA A 25 -16.69 10.87 -33.69
C ALA A 25 -15.54 10.38 -34.57
N GLU A 26 -14.91 11.27 -35.36
CA GLU A 26 -13.80 10.91 -36.24
C GLU A 26 -12.53 10.63 -35.41
N ALA A 27 -12.22 11.52 -34.47
CA ALA A 27 -11.13 11.33 -33.52
C ALA A 27 -11.31 10.05 -32.69
N LEU A 28 -12.53 9.77 -32.21
CA LEU A 28 -12.82 8.54 -31.48
C LEU A 28 -12.57 7.30 -32.35
N ALA A 29 -12.97 7.32 -33.62
CA ALA A 29 -12.74 6.20 -34.54
C ALA A 29 -11.24 5.95 -34.76
N VAL A 30 -10.46 7.01 -34.96
CA VAL A 30 -8.99 6.93 -35.13
C VAL A 30 -8.31 6.35 -33.89
N VAL A 31 -8.61 6.91 -32.70
CA VAL A 31 -8.02 6.45 -31.43
C VAL A 31 -8.42 5.00 -31.13
N SER A 32 -9.68 4.64 -31.37
CA SER A 32 -10.16 3.27 -31.18
C SER A 32 -9.47 2.29 -32.10
N ALA A 33 -9.32 2.62 -33.38
CA ALA A 33 -8.63 1.78 -34.36
C ALA A 33 -7.14 1.61 -34.04
N PHE A 34 -6.49 2.64 -33.49
CA PHE A 34 -5.12 2.55 -33.02
C PHE A 34 -4.98 1.56 -31.85
N TYR A 35 -5.76 1.74 -30.78
CA TYR A 35 -5.64 0.89 -29.60
C TYR A 35 -6.17 -0.53 -29.81
N ALA A 36 -7.13 -0.75 -30.72
CA ALA A 36 -7.60 -2.09 -31.07
C ALA A 36 -6.51 -3.00 -31.68
N ARG A 37 -5.36 -2.44 -32.07
CA ARG A 37 -4.18 -3.20 -32.53
C ARG A 37 -3.23 -3.58 -31.40
N LEU A 38 -3.43 -3.01 -30.21
CA LEU A 38 -2.52 -3.08 -29.08
C LEU A 38 -3.14 -3.78 -27.86
N VAL A 39 -4.47 -3.76 -27.74
CA VAL A 39 -5.20 -4.35 -26.62
C VAL A 39 -6.36 -5.23 -27.10
N ASP A 40 -6.78 -6.17 -26.28
CA ASP A 40 -7.88 -7.11 -26.57
C ASP A 40 -9.24 -6.41 -26.62
N ARG A 41 -9.40 -5.34 -25.83
CA ARG A 41 -10.68 -4.63 -25.71
C ARG A 41 -10.49 -3.14 -25.52
N THR A 42 -11.10 -2.36 -26.42
CA THR A 42 -11.32 -0.93 -26.23
C THR A 42 -12.71 -0.68 -25.62
N VAL A 43 -12.83 0.38 -24.83
CA VAL A 43 -14.08 0.81 -24.19
C VAL A 43 -14.27 2.30 -24.49
N PRO A 44 -15.07 2.65 -25.50
CA PRO A 44 -15.30 4.03 -25.87
C PRO A 44 -16.15 4.75 -24.82
N VAL A 45 -15.79 5.99 -24.51
CA VAL A 45 -16.57 6.91 -23.67
C VAL A 45 -16.88 8.19 -24.42
N SER A 46 -17.87 8.94 -23.93
CA SER A 46 -18.50 10.05 -24.65
C SER A 46 -17.61 11.28 -24.84
N SER A 47 -16.58 11.48 -24.03
CA SER A 47 -15.69 12.63 -24.12
C SER A 47 -14.33 12.37 -23.45
N PRO A 48 -13.29 13.17 -23.77
CA PRO A 48 -12.02 13.13 -23.04
C PRO A 48 -12.19 13.36 -21.54
N ALA A 49 -13.02 14.33 -21.15
CA ALA A 49 -13.32 14.61 -19.75
C ALA A 49 -13.94 13.41 -19.02
N ALA A 50 -14.82 12.63 -19.68
CA ALA A 50 -15.36 11.41 -19.11
C ALA A 50 -14.28 10.33 -18.91
N ALA A 51 -13.34 10.21 -19.86
CA ALA A 51 -12.22 9.27 -19.74
C ALA A 51 -11.27 9.67 -18.59
N GLU A 52 -10.93 10.96 -18.48
CA GLU A 52 -10.10 11.51 -17.42
C GLU A 52 -10.74 11.32 -16.04
N PHE A 53 -12.02 11.72 -15.89
CA PHE A 53 -12.75 11.58 -14.64
C PHE A 53 -12.89 10.11 -14.22
N THR A 54 -13.06 9.18 -15.17
CA THR A 54 -13.12 7.74 -14.85
C THR A 54 -11.85 7.27 -14.16
N LYS A 55 -10.67 7.71 -14.61
CA LYS A 55 -9.40 7.31 -13.98
C LYS A 55 -9.26 7.87 -12.57
N VAL A 56 -9.59 9.14 -12.39
CA VAL A 56 -9.56 9.77 -11.07
C VAL A 56 -10.55 9.07 -10.13
N PHE A 57 -11.75 8.76 -10.60
CA PHE A 57 -12.77 8.04 -9.84
C PHE A 57 -12.31 6.63 -9.42
N GLU A 58 -11.64 5.88 -10.30
CA GLU A 58 -11.05 4.58 -9.96
C GLU A 58 -10.06 4.69 -8.79
N ASN A 59 -9.19 5.71 -8.80
CA ASN A 59 -8.21 5.92 -7.73
C ASN A 59 -8.85 6.38 -6.42
N VAL A 60 -9.84 7.29 -6.47
CA VAL A 60 -10.64 7.68 -5.29
C VAL A 60 -11.36 6.47 -4.69
N PHE A 61 -11.95 5.62 -5.54
CA PHE A 61 -12.62 4.42 -5.09
C PHE A 61 -11.66 3.47 -4.36
N SER A 62 -10.48 3.20 -4.92
CA SER A 62 -9.47 2.37 -4.25
C SER A 62 -8.99 2.99 -2.94
N GLN A 63 -8.68 4.29 -2.93
CA GLN A 63 -8.23 5.01 -1.72
C GLN A 63 -9.24 4.89 -0.58
N VAL A 64 -10.52 5.14 -0.86
CA VAL A 64 -11.60 5.08 0.14
C VAL A 64 -11.78 3.66 0.68
N ASN A 65 -11.71 2.63 -0.16
CA ASN A 65 -11.85 1.26 0.31
C ASN A 65 -10.62 0.80 1.12
N ILE A 66 -9.41 1.25 0.77
CA ILE A 66 -8.22 0.97 1.59
C ILE A 66 -8.35 1.66 2.95
N ALA A 67 -8.78 2.93 2.98
CA ALA A 67 -9.01 3.65 4.23
C ALA A 67 -10.03 2.94 5.13
N LEU A 68 -11.14 2.47 4.55
CA LEU A 68 -12.13 1.69 5.27
C LEU A 68 -11.52 0.44 5.91
N VAL A 69 -10.74 -0.34 5.16
CA VAL A 69 -10.13 -1.57 5.68
C VAL A 69 -9.05 -1.28 6.72
N ASN A 70 -8.29 -0.20 6.55
CA ASN A 70 -7.31 0.29 7.54
C ASN A 70 -7.98 0.70 8.86
N GLU A 71 -9.05 1.48 8.81
CA GLU A 71 -9.83 1.85 10.01
C GLU A 71 -10.41 0.60 10.68
N MET A 72 -10.94 -0.34 9.89
CA MET A 72 -11.45 -1.61 10.42
C MET A 72 -10.36 -2.47 11.05
N ALA A 73 -9.11 -2.43 10.56
CA ALA A 73 -7.98 -3.09 11.20
C ALA A 73 -7.70 -2.52 12.60
N MET A 74 -7.70 -1.18 12.73
CA MET A 74 -7.53 -0.51 14.02
C MET A 74 -8.64 -0.89 15.01
N VAL A 75 -9.89 -0.93 14.54
CA VAL A 75 -11.05 -1.35 15.34
C VAL A 75 -10.96 -2.82 15.72
N ALA A 76 -10.62 -3.70 14.78
CA ALA A 76 -10.47 -5.14 15.03
C ALA A 76 -9.40 -5.40 16.08
N HIS A 77 -8.25 -4.73 15.99
CA HIS A 77 -7.20 -4.79 16.99
C HIS A 77 -7.70 -4.38 18.39
N ALA A 78 -8.44 -3.25 18.49
CA ALA A 78 -9.03 -2.79 19.76
C ALA A 78 -10.08 -3.76 20.34
N LEU A 79 -10.73 -4.55 19.49
CA LEU A 79 -11.68 -5.60 19.85
C LEU A 79 -11.03 -6.98 20.04
N HIS A 80 -9.70 -7.10 19.92
CA HIS A 80 -8.96 -8.36 19.95
C HIS A 80 -9.41 -9.37 18.89
N LEU A 81 -9.68 -8.88 17.68
CA LEU A 81 -10.06 -9.67 16.49
C LEU A 81 -8.95 -9.63 15.44
N ASP A 82 -8.79 -10.74 14.70
CA ASP A 82 -7.92 -10.78 13.52
C ASP A 82 -8.66 -10.22 12.30
N ILE A 83 -8.22 -9.06 11.82
CA ILE A 83 -8.81 -8.41 10.64
C ILE A 83 -8.66 -9.27 9.38
N TRP A 84 -7.60 -10.08 9.27
CA TRP A 84 -7.36 -10.91 8.09
C TRP A 84 -8.36 -12.06 8.01
N GLU A 85 -8.67 -12.69 9.15
CA GLU A 85 -9.76 -13.66 9.27
C GLU A 85 -11.11 -13.04 8.87
N VAL A 86 -11.41 -11.85 9.39
CA VAL A 86 -12.67 -11.13 9.11
C VAL A 86 -12.80 -10.81 7.62
N ILE A 87 -11.74 -10.31 6.97
CA ILE A 87 -11.73 -10.04 5.53
C ILE A 87 -11.89 -11.33 4.74
N ALA A 88 -11.18 -12.39 5.08
CA ALA A 88 -11.29 -13.68 4.41
C ALA A 88 -12.72 -14.25 4.50
N ALA A 89 -13.36 -14.14 5.66
CA ALA A 89 -14.76 -14.52 5.84
C ALA A 89 -15.70 -13.65 5.00
N ALA A 90 -15.51 -12.33 4.98
CA ALA A 90 -16.31 -11.41 4.18
C ALA A 90 -16.17 -11.66 2.66
N ASP A 91 -14.98 -12.02 2.19
CA ASP A 91 -14.65 -12.35 0.80
C ASP A 91 -15.39 -13.59 0.27
N THR A 92 -15.91 -14.44 1.16
CA THR A 92 -16.77 -15.57 0.76
C THR A 92 -18.14 -15.14 0.24
N LYS A 93 -18.55 -13.89 0.52
CA LYS A 93 -19.84 -13.37 0.06
C LYS A 93 -19.77 -13.07 -1.44
N PRO A 94 -20.63 -13.68 -2.28
CA PRO A 94 -20.50 -13.59 -3.74
C PRO A 94 -20.90 -12.23 -4.34
N HIS A 95 -21.31 -11.26 -3.52
CA HIS A 95 -21.73 -9.94 -3.98
C HIS A 95 -21.56 -8.87 -2.88
N GLY A 96 -21.27 -7.63 -3.31
CA GLY A 96 -21.26 -6.46 -2.43
C GLY A 96 -20.05 -6.36 -1.50
N PHE A 97 -19.09 -7.28 -1.58
CA PHE A 97 -17.78 -7.15 -0.94
C PHE A 97 -16.70 -7.17 -2.02
N LEU A 98 -15.92 -6.10 -2.09
CA LEU A 98 -14.75 -6.01 -2.95
C LEU A 98 -13.52 -5.96 -2.05
N LYS A 99 -12.77 -7.06 -2.04
CA LYS A 99 -11.63 -7.25 -1.16
C LYS A 99 -10.58 -6.17 -1.37
N HIS A 100 -10.29 -5.45 -0.29
CA HIS A 100 -9.10 -4.65 -0.09
C HIS A 100 -8.41 -5.16 1.18
N LEU A 101 -7.12 -4.90 1.31
CA LEU A 101 -6.31 -5.40 2.42
C LEU A 101 -5.76 -4.21 3.21
N PRO A 102 -5.65 -4.32 4.54
CA PRO A 102 -5.02 -3.28 5.33
C PRO A 102 -3.51 -3.26 5.08
N GLY A 103 -2.86 -2.18 5.49
CA GLY A 103 -1.42 -2.05 5.35
C GLY A 103 -0.85 -0.90 6.15
N PRO A 104 0.47 -0.66 6.06
CA PRO A 104 1.12 0.42 6.79
C PRO A 104 0.75 1.83 6.30
N GLY A 105 -0.03 1.92 5.22
CA GLY A 105 -0.50 3.14 4.60
C GLY A 105 -0.72 2.93 3.11
N VAL A 106 -0.96 4.02 2.39
CA VAL A 106 -1.12 4.04 0.93
C VAL A 106 0.05 4.79 0.32
N GLY A 107 0.70 4.20 -0.68
CA GLY A 107 1.82 4.84 -1.37
C GLY A 107 1.76 4.73 -2.89
N GLY A 108 2.86 5.18 -3.53
CA GLY A 108 2.92 5.42 -4.97
C GLY A 108 2.22 6.72 -5.36
N ASP A 109 2.44 7.23 -6.57
CA ASP A 109 1.90 8.56 -6.93
C ASP A 109 0.37 8.56 -7.12
N CYS A 110 -0.21 7.48 -7.66
CA CYS A 110 -1.58 7.52 -8.17
C CYS A 110 -2.66 7.65 -7.08
N LEU A 111 -2.51 6.92 -5.96
CA LEU A 111 -3.56 6.86 -4.93
C LEU A 111 -3.54 8.03 -3.94
N PRO A 112 -2.38 8.62 -3.58
CA PRO A 112 -2.32 9.85 -2.80
C PRO A 112 -2.57 11.10 -3.65
N VAL A 113 -2.04 11.18 -4.89
CA VAL A 113 -2.04 12.43 -5.66
C VAL A 113 -3.36 12.66 -6.41
N ASP A 114 -3.92 11.67 -7.09
CA ASP A 114 -5.12 11.89 -7.92
C ASP A 114 -6.36 12.29 -7.09
N PRO A 115 -6.65 11.66 -5.93
CA PRO A 115 -7.76 12.07 -5.08
C PRO A 115 -7.54 13.44 -4.42
N ALA A 116 -6.29 13.77 -4.07
CA ALA A 116 -5.93 15.10 -3.56
C ALA A 116 -6.14 16.17 -4.65
N TYR A 117 -5.75 15.90 -5.89
CA TYR A 117 -6.01 16.76 -7.04
C TYR A 117 -7.52 16.99 -7.25
N LEU A 118 -8.33 15.92 -7.21
CA LEU A 118 -9.77 16.06 -7.36
C LEU A 118 -10.38 16.88 -6.21
N SER A 119 -9.93 16.65 -4.97
CA SER A 119 -10.38 17.41 -3.81
C SER A 119 -10.04 18.89 -3.94
N TRP A 120 -8.84 19.22 -4.42
CA TRP A 120 -8.45 20.59 -4.74
C TRP A 120 -9.31 21.20 -5.86
N LEU A 121 -9.57 20.45 -6.93
CA LEU A 121 -10.39 20.91 -8.06
C LEU A 121 -11.83 21.19 -7.61
N VAL A 122 -12.45 20.27 -6.85
CA VAL A 122 -13.80 20.44 -6.28
C VAL A 122 -13.86 21.66 -5.37
N ARG A 123 -12.84 21.89 -4.55
CA ARG A 123 -12.77 23.08 -3.70
C ARG A 123 -12.64 24.37 -4.50
N THR A 124 -11.78 24.37 -5.51
CA THR A 124 -11.44 25.58 -6.28
C THR A 124 -12.54 25.97 -7.26
N GLU A 125 -13.10 24.99 -7.97
CA GLU A 125 -14.08 25.22 -9.04
C GLU A 125 -15.52 25.19 -8.54
N LEU A 126 -15.82 24.37 -7.52
CA LEU A 126 -17.20 24.19 -7.03
C LEU A 126 -17.44 24.82 -5.66
N GLY A 127 -16.40 25.29 -4.96
CA GLY A 127 -16.54 25.88 -3.63
C GLY A 127 -17.02 24.90 -2.56
N THR A 128 -16.83 23.59 -2.77
CA THR A 128 -17.29 22.53 -1.84
C THR A 128 -16.17 21.56 -1.49
N HIS A 129 -16.46 20.59 -0.62
CA HIS A 129 -15.50 19.60 -0.14
C HIS A 129 -15.83 18.21 -0.63
N LEU A 130 -14.82 17.46 -1.09
CA LEU A 130 -14.94 16.04 -1.38
C LEU A 130 -14.72 15.21 -0.10
N ARG A 131 -15.61 15.41 0.88
CA ARG A 131 -15.43 14.99 2.28
C ARG A 131 -15.02 13.53 2.48
N LEU A 132 -15.59 12.61 1.69
CA LEU A 132 -15.28 11.18 1.81
C LEU A 132 -13.82 10.88 1.40
N SER A 133 -13.34 11.51 0.33
CA SER A 133 -11.96 11.35 -0.13
C SER A 133 -10.98 12.03 0.82
N GLU A 134 -11.33 13.23 1.32
CA GLU A 134 -10.53 13.94 2.33
C GLU A 134 -10.36 13.09 3.61
N LEU A 135 -11.46 12.52 4.13
CA LEU A 135 -11.40 11.63 5.31
C LEU A 135 -10.63 10.33 5.04
N ALA A 136 -10.79 9.75 3.85
CA ALA A 136 -10.02 8.56 3.47
C ALA A 136 -8.52 8.84 3.44
N GLN A 137 -8.10 10.02 2.96
CA GLN A 137 -6.71 10.45 3.02
C GLN A 137 -6.23 10.58 4.46
N GLU A 138 -6.99 11.26 5.33
CA GLU A 138 -6.65 11.41 6.76
C GLU A 138 -6.45 10.06 7.47
N ILE A 139 -7.34 9.09 7.22
CA ILE A 139 -7.22 7.73 7.78
C ILE A 139 -5.95 7.04 7.27
N ASN A 140 -5.70 7.08 5.96
CA ASN A 140 -4.53 6.42 5.37
C ASN A 140 -3.21 7.06 5.85
N ASP A 141 -3.15 8.39 5.99
CA ASP A 141 -2.01 9.13 6.55
C ASP A 141 -1.81 8.84 8.06
N GLY A 142 -2.87 8.38 8.73
CA GLY A 142 -2.84 7.91 10.11
C GLY A 142 -2.22 6.51 10.30
N MET A 143 -2.02 5.74 9.22
CA MET A 143 -1.49 4.38 9.34
C MET A 143 -0.01 4.31 9.71
N PRO A 144 0.91 5.11 9.11
CA PRO A 144 2.30 5.13 9.57
C PRO A 144 2.48 5.43 11.07
N PRO A 145 1.85 6.45 11.68
CA PRO A 145 1.93 6.65 13.12
C PRO A 145 1.29 5.52 13.91
N TYR A 146 0.18 4.94 13.44
CA TYR A 146 -0.43 3.77 14.08
C TYR A 146 0.50 2.55 14.12
N VAL A 147 1.19 2.24 13.01
CA VAL A 147 2.21 1.17 12.95
C VAL A 147 3.31 1.40 13.98
N VAL A 148 3.79 2.64 14.12
CA VAL A 148 4.83 3.00 15.10
C VAL A 148 4.32 2.84 16.53
N GLU A 149 3.07 3.20 16.80
CA GLU A 149 2.42 2.96 18.11
C GLU A 149 2.31 1.46 18.42
N ARG A 150 1.89 0.65 17.43
CA ARG A 150 1.84 -0.81 17.55
C ARG A 150 3.22 -1.38 17.87
N ALA A 151 4.25 -0.98 17.13
CA ALA A 151 5.62 -1.37 17.39
C ALA A 151 6.09 -1.00 18.81
N ALA A 152 5.78 0.22 19.27
CA ALA A 152 6.10 0.66 20.63
C ALA A 152 5.40 -0.18 21.70
N SER A 153 4.12 -0.54 21.48
CA SER A 153 3.31 -1.33 22.43
C SER A 153 3.82 -2.76 22.62
N MET A 154 4.50 -3.32 21.61
CA MET A 154 5.09 -4.66 21.66
C MET A 154 6.43 -4.70 22.40
N LEU A 155 7.10 -3.55 22.52
CA LEU A 155 8.42 -3.43 23.14
C LEU A 155 8.29 -3.02 24.61
N SER A 156 8.80 -3.85 25.53
CA SER A 156 8.70 -3.59 26.97
C SER A 156 9.35 -2.27 27.44
N GLY A 157 10.35 -1.77 26.70
CA GLY A 157 11.06 -0.52 26.96
C GLY A 157 10.63 0.64 26.03
N GLY A 158 9.64 0.44 25.17
CA GLY A 158 9.29 1.37 24.10
C GLY A 158 10.35 1.41 22.99
N LEU A 159 10.34 2.51 22.22
CA LEU A 159 11.15 2.66 20.99
C LEU A 159 12.59 3.15 21.23
N LEU A 160 12.85 3.88 22.31
CA LEU A 160 14.14 4.50 22.55
C LEU A 160 15.25 3.45 22.75
N GLY A 161 16.22 3.41 21.83
CA GLY A 161 17.32 2.46 21.83
C GLY A 161 16.95 1.04 21.37
N ALA A 162 15.69 0.77 21.03
CA ALA A 162 15.27 -0.51 20.49
C ALA A 162 15.90 -0.76 19.11
N ARG A 163 16.43 -1.96 18.89
CA ARG A 163 16.96 -2.35 17.58
C ARG A 163 15.83 -2.90 16.72
N VAL A 164 15.53 -2.23 15.61
CA VAL A 164 14.42 -2.58 14.73
C VAL A 164 14.94 -2.94 13.35
N LEU A 165 14.65 -4.15 12.89
CA LEU A 165 14.86 -4.56 11.50
C LEU A 165 13.59 -4.29 10.70
N VAL A 166 13.67 -3.39 9.72
CA VAL A 166 12.55 -3.10 8.82
C VAL A 166 12.74 -3.88 7.52
N VAL A 167 11.77 -4.74 7.20
CA VAL A 167 11.72 -5.56 5.99
C VAL A 167 10.77 -4.90 4.99
N GLY A 168 11.35 -4.43 3.88
CA GLY A 168 10.63 -3.68 2.84
C GLY A 168 10.61 -2.17 3.10
N LEU A 169 10.95 -1.39 2.07
CA LEU A 169 10.95 0.07 2.08
C LEU A 169 10.14 0.64 0.90
N THR A 170 10.03 -0.09 -0.19
CA THR A 170 9.27 0.30 -1.37
C THR A 170 7.77 0.31 -1.11
N TYR A 171 7.00 1.16 -1.78
CA TYR A 171 5.55 1.24 -1.54
C TYR A 171 4.81 -0.03 -2.02
N LYS A 172 5.46 -0.83 -2.88
CA LYS A 172 4.90 -2.02 -3.50
C LYS A 172 5.96 -3.09 -3.72
N ALA A 173 5.63 -4.33 -3.39
CA ALA A 173 6.47 -5.49 -3.66
C ALA A 173 6.84 -5.61 -5.15
N GLY A 174 8.08 -6.00 -5.44
CA GLY A 174 8.58 -6.20 -6.80
C GLY A 174 8.97 -4.93 -7.56
N ALA A 175 8.89 -3.76 -6.94
CA ALA A 175 9.25 -2.47 -7.55
C ALA A 175 10.31 -1.73 -6.74
N ALA A 176 11.19 -0.97 -7.40
CA ALA A 176 12.21 -0.15 -6.74
C ALA A 176 11.75 1.30 -6.47
N ASP A 177 10.46 1.48 -6.18
CA ASP A 177 9.84 2.80 -6.12
C ASP A 177 9.52 3.20 -4.67
N LEU A 178 10.07 4.34 -4.26
CA LEU A 178 9.98 4.89 -2.91
C LEU A 178 9.04 6.09 -2.82
N ARG A 179 8.47 6.55 -3.93
CA ARG A 179 7.58 7.72 -3.94
C ARG A 179 6.35 7.45 -3.09
N GLU A 180 6.07 8.39 -2.19
CA GLU A 180 4.98 8.31 -1.21
C GLU A 180 4.97 6.98 -0.43
N SER A 181 6.12 6.32 -0.24
CA SER A 181 6.13 5.04 0.47
C SER A 181 5.80 5.23 1.96
N PRO A 182 4.75 4.55 2.49
CA PRO A 182 4.43 4.62 3.91
C PRO A 182 5.56 4.05 4.78
N ALA A 183 6.35 3.11 4.24
CA ALA A 183 7.48 2.53 4.95
C ALA A 183 8.58 3.57 5.25
N VAL A 184 8.77 4.55 4.36
CA VAL A 184 9.71 5.65 4.57
C VAL A 184 9.27 6.55 5.72
N ASP A 185 7.97 6.84 5.84
CA ASP A 185 7.44 7.61 6.98
C ASP A 185 7.57 6.82 8.29
N VAL A 186 7.22 5.53 8.30
CA VAL A 186 7.41 4.64 9.46
C VAL A 186 8.88 4.63 9.92
N VAL A 187 9.84 4.44 9.02
CA VAL A 187 11.28 4.46 9.34
C VAL A 187 11.70 5.81 9.92
N SER A 188 11.24 6.91 9.31
CA SER A 188 11.56 8.27 9.78
C SER A 188 11.05 8.51 11.21
N ARG A 189 9.85 8.04 11.53
CA ARG A 189 9.26 8.13 12.87
C ARG A 189 9.96 7.26 13.90
N LEU A 190 10.36 6.03 13.53
CA LEU A 190 11.15 5.16 14.41
C LEU A 190 12.50 5.81 14.76
N LEU A 191 13.19 6.37 13.76
CA LEU A 191 14.44 7.11 13.97
C LEU A 191 14.22 8.34 14.87
N ALA A 192 13.15 9.11 14.65
CA ALA A 192 12.80 10.27 15.48
C ALA A 192 12.45 9.88 16.93
N ALA A 193 11.90 8.68 17.14
CA ALA A 193 11.63 8.10 18.46
C ALA A 193 12.89 7.52 19.14
N GLY A 194 14.04 7.54 18.46
CA GLY A 194 15.33 7.09 19.00
C GLY A 194 15.59 5.59 18.84
N SER A 195 14.84 4.88 17.99
CA SER A 195 15.15 3.49 17.64
C SER A 195 16.42 3.39 16.79
N ILE A 196 17.14 2.29 16.96
CA ILE A 196 18.28 1.92 16.11
C ILE A 196 17.73 1.07 14.98
N VAL A 197 17.38 1.72 13.88
CA VAL A 197 16.79 1.05 12.71
C VAL A 197 17.89 0.45 11.84
N THR A 198 17.61 -0.68 11.22
CA THR A 198 18.32 -1.24 10.06
C THR A 198 17.26 -1.68 9.06
N ILE A 199 17.44 -1.37 7.79
CA ILE A 199 16.48 -1.76 6.75
C ILE A 199 17.00 -2.94 5.93
N SER A 200 16.10 -3.69 5.31
CA SER A 200 16.41 -4.60 4.22
C SER A 200 15.32 -4.56 3.17
N ASP A 201 15.70 -4.24 1.94
CA ASP A 201 14.80 -4.23 0.77
C ASP A 201 15.63 -4.69 -0.45
N PRO A 202 15.17 -5.70 -1.21
CA PRO A 202 15.92 -6.28 -2.33
C PRO A 202 16.04 -5.36 -3.55
N HIS A 203 15.22 -4.31 -3.64
CA HIS A 203 15.15 -3.42 -4.80
C HIS A 203 15.74 -2.03 -4.55
N VAL A 204 15.96 -1.66 -3.28
CA VAL A 204 16.63 -0.42 -2.90
C VAL A 204 18.12 -0.68 -2.73
N ARG A 205 18.97 0.09 -3.42
CA ARG A 205 20.44 -0.07 -3.31
C ARG A 205 21.12 1.00 -2.48
N ASP A 206 20.55 2.21 -2.46
CA ASP A 206 21.18 3.37 -1.86
C ASP A 206 20.15 4.08 -0.95
N TRP A 207 20.14 3.70 0.33
CA TRP A 207 19.37 4.40 1.36
C TRP A 207 20.30 4.92 2.46
N ALA A 208 20.51 6.23 2.49
CA ALA A 208 21.55 6.84 3.31
C ALA A 208 21.13 7.13 4.77
N MET A 209 19.84 7.02 5.12
CA MET A 209 19.35 7.45 6.43
C MET A 209 19.67 6.47 7.57
N THR A 210 19.93 5.20 7.25
CA THR A 210 20.11 4.13 8.22
C THR A 210 20.88 2.97 7.57
N PRO A 211 21.58 2.11 8.35
CA PRO A 211 22.21 0.92 7.80
C PRO A 211 21.25 0.06 6.99
N GLN A 212 21.78 -0.56 5.94
CA GLN A 212 21.04 -1.44 5.04
C GLN A 212 21.68 -2.82 4.99
N PHE A 213 20.86 -3.84 5.21
CA PHE A 213 21.21 -5.24 5.05
C PHE A 213 20.71 -5.77 3.71
N THR A 214 21.51 -6.62 3.08
CA THR A 214 21.01 -7.55 2.05
C THR A 214 19.98 -8.49 2.66
N VAL A 215 19.13 -9.09 1.82
CA VAL A 215 18.14 -10.09 2.25
C VAL A 215 18.77 -11.17 3.14
N ARG A 216 19.90 -11.71 2.68
CA ARG A 216 20.63 -12.76 3.40
C ARG A 216 21.16 -12.30 4.76
N GLU A 217 21.66 -11.07 4.85
CA GLU A 217 22.12 -10.52 6.14
C GLU A 217 20.96 -10.32 7.10
N ALA A 218 19.82 -9.82 6.60
CA ALA A 218 18.60 -9.67 7.39
C ALA A 218 18.09 -11.01 7.95
N GLU A 219 18.07 -12.05 7.12
CA GLU A 219 17.69 -13.41 7.53
C GLU A 219 18.61 -13.97 8.61
N LEU A 220 19.93 -13.85 8.44
CA LEU A 220 20.91 -14.36 9.40
C LEU A 220 20.93 -13.58 10.72
N ALA A 221 20.73 -12.27 10.67
CA ALA A 221 20.84 -11.38 11.83
C ALA A 221 19.49 -11.05 12.49
N ALA A 222 18.35 -11.59 12.02
CA ALA A 222 17.02 -11.27 12.56
C ALA A 222 16.91 -11.44 14.08
N HIS A 223 17.60 -12.44 14.64
CA HIS A 223 17.66 -12.71 16.08
C HIS A 223 18.35 -11.61 16.90
N GLU A 224 19.16 -10.76 16.25
CA GLU A 224 19.83 -9.64 16.89
C GLU A 224 18.89 -8.46 17.12
N PHE A 225 17.72 -8.40 16.48
CA PHE A 225 16.81 -7.27 16.62
C PHE A 225 15.78 -7.51 17.73
N ASP A 226 15.36 -6.43 18.39
CA ASP A 226 14.31 -6.47 19.40
C ASP A 226 12.92 -6.55 18.75
N LEU A 227 12.78 -6.03 17.53
CA LEU A 227 11.58 -6.11 16.70
C LEU A 227 11.97 -6.24 15.21
N LEU A 228 11.31 -7.17 14.52
CA LEU A 228 11.26 -7.20 13.05
C LEU A 228 9.92 -6.60 12.61
N LEU A 229 9.96 -5.67 11.65
CA LEU A 229 8.80 -4.95 11.15
C LEU A 229 8.66 -5.16 9.64
N ILE A 230 7.61 -5.83 9.20
CA ILE A 230 7.36 -6.09 7.76
C ILE A 230 6.44 -5.01 7.23
N LEU A 231 6.97 -4.18 6.33
CA LEU A 231 6.21 -3.09 5.70
C LEU A 231 5.91 -3.37 4.23
N THR A 232 6.71 -4.22 3.57
CA THR A 232 6.47 -4.64 2.18
C THR A 232 6.76 -6.13 2.01
N ASP A 233 5.84 -6.84 1.36
CA ASP A 233 5.81 -8.28 1.17
C ASP A 233 6.60 -8.73 -0.09
N HIS A 234 7.92 -8.58 -0.06
CA HIS A 234 8.81 -9.02 -1.15
C HIS A 234 8.98 -10.54 -1.18
N ALA A 235 8.88 -11.14 -2.37
CA ALA A 235 9.00 -12.59 -2.55
C ALA A 235 10.42 -13.13 -2.33
N GLU A 236 11.41 -12.25 -2.24
CA GLU A 236 12.82 -12.59 -2.03
C GLU A 236 13.14 -13.05 -0.60
N PHE A 237 12.32 -12.70 0.39
CA PHE A 237 12.55 -13.09 1.79
C PHE A 237 11.96 -14.47 2.10
N ASP A 238 12.69 -15.26 2.89
CA ASP A 238 12.15 -16.44 3.56
C ASP A 238 11.44 -16.04 4.86
N TYR A 239 10.13 -15.79 4.76
CA TYR A 239 9.31 -15.37 5.89
C TYR A 239 9.19 -16.45 6.99
N ASP A 240 9.25 -17.73 6.65
CA ASP A 240 9.21 -18.81 7.65
C ASP A 240 10.51 -18.81 8.47
N HIS A 241 11.65 -18.60 7.80
CA HIS A 241 12.94 -18.46 8.47
C HIS A 241 12.98 -17.22 9.35
N LEU A 242 12.54 -16.06 8.84
CA LEU A 242 12.46 -14.81 9.62
C LEU A 242 11.56 -14.95 10.84
N ALA A 243 10.40 -15.60 10.71
CA ALA A 243 9.48 -15.85 11.82
C ALA A 243 10.12 -16.70 12.93
N THR A 244 10.99 -17.64 12.56
CA THR A 244 11.69 -18.52 13.50
C THR A 244 12.88 -17.83 14.17
N ALA A 245 13.59 -16.96 13.43
CA ALA A 245 14.80 -16.29 13.91
C ALA A 245 14.51 -15.04 14.74
N ALA A 246 13.46 -14.28 14.39
CA ALA A 246 13.13 -13.02 15.04
C ALA A 246 12.56 -13.22 16.46
N ARG A 247 12.84 -12.27 17.35
CA ARG A 247 12.35 -12.28 18.74
C ARG A 247 10.88 -11.87 18.82
N LEU A 248 10.52 -10.81 18.09
CA LEU A 248 9.17 -10.29 17.92
C LEU A 248 9.03 -9.82 16.48
N VAL A 249 7.87 -10.04 15.89
CA VAL A 249 7.53 -9.60 14.53
C VAL A 249 6.21 -8.84 14.57
N LEU A 250 6.20 -7.63 13.98
CA LEU A 250 4.98 -6.95 13.58
C LEU A 250 4.87 -7.04 12.05
N ASP A 251 3.87 -7.79 11.59
CA ASP A 251 3.59 -8.03 10.18
C ASP A 251 2.42 -7.15 9.71
N CYS A 252 2.75 -6.11 8.93
CA CYS A 252 1.76 -5.18 8.38
C CYS A 252 1.18 -5.64 7.03
N ARG A 253 1.60 -6.79 6.50
CA ARG A 253 1.29 -7.25 5.15
C ARG A 253 0.71 -8.67 5.08
N HIS A 254 0.58 -9.35 6.22
CA HIS A 254 0.13 -10.75 6.31
C HIS A 254 0.99 -11.68 5.45
N SER A 255 2.30 -11.50 5.56
CA SER A 255 3.33 -12.34 4.94
C SER A 255 3.62 -13.61 5.76
N MET A 256 3.26 -13.63 7.04
CA MET A 256 3.54 -14.70 7.98
C MET A 256 2.27 -15.25 8.64
N THR A 257 2.34 -16.50 9.10
CA THR A 257 1.28 -17.07 9.95
C THR A 257 1.37 -16.48 11.36
N PRO A 258 0.26 -15.97 11.94
CA PRO A 258 0.26 -15.45 13.31
C PRO A 258 0.74 -16.48 14.35
N SER A 259 1.49 -16.00 15.35
CA SER A 259 2.01 -16.84 16.43
C SER A 259 2.22 -16.02 17.71
N ALA A 260 2.76 -16.64 18.76
CA ALA A 260 3.05 -15.92 20.01
C ALA A 260 4.08 -14.78 19.85
N THR A 261 4.94 -14.86 18.82
CA THR A 261 5.97 -13.85 18.51
C THR A 261 5.66 -13.05 17.25
N VAL A 262 4.65 -13.45 16.47
CA VAL A 262 4.25 -12.79 15.21
C VAL A 262 2.86 -12.19 15.40
N ALA A 263 2.83 -10.86 15.54
CA ALA A 263 1.59 -10.09 15.57
C ALA A 263 1.29 -9.52 14.19
N SER A 264 0.02 -9.53 13.81
CA SER A 264 -0.47 -8.74 12.68
C SER A 264 -0.79 -7.31 13.11
N LEU A 265 -0.82 -6.40 12.13
CA LEU A 265 -1.23 -4.99 12.30
C LEU A 265 -2.50 -4.85 13.12
#